data_AF-A0A9P0M1Y6-F1
#
_entry.id   AF-A0A9P0M1Y6-F1
#
_cell.length_a   1.000
_cell.length_b   1.000
_cell.length_c   1.000
_cell.angle_alpha   90.00
_cell.angle_beta   90.00
_cell.angle_gamma   90.00
#
_symmetry.space_group_name_H-M   'P 1'
#
loop_
_entity.id
_entity.type
_entity.pdbx_description
1 polymer ?
#
loop_
_entity_poly.entity_id
_entity_poly.type
_entity_poly.pdbx_seq_one_letter_code
_entity_poly.pdbx_strand_id
1 'polypeptide(L)'
;MWRCRIPIRHSRKMRSLMLRANKAKTAGQKLALLASIRPDFLVPELPAVAEFSSGETMGHSADRLAAAFGAIRMEQDEFAVRSHTLAKQAQDKGYLTDLIPVQVPGSTKPITHDNGVRVSPIERMATLKPAFIKPHGTVTAANSSFLVSKIKNIDRFL
;
A
#
# COMPACT_ATOMS: atom_id res chain seq x y z
N MET A 1 -4.55 -0.77 19.58
CA MET A 1 -4.79 -1.84 18.59
C MET A 1 -5.67 -1.28 17.48
N TRP A 2 -5.08 -0.77 16.39
CA TRP A 2 -5.87 -0.46 15.18
C TRP A 2 -6.29 -1.78 14.58
N ARG A 3 -7.48 -2.29 14.96
CA ARG A 3 -8.17 -3.28 14.14
C ARG A 3 -8.37 -2.59 12.80
N CYS A 4 -7.63 -3.01 11.79
CA CYS A 4 -8.01 -2.73 10.41
C CYS A 4 -9.39 -3.38 10.25
N ARG A 5 -10.45 -2.61 10.49
CA ARG A 5 -11.83 -3.04 10.25
C ARG A 5 -11.99 -3.01 8.74
N ILE A 6 -11.40 -4.01 8.08
CA ILE A 6 -11.71 -4.30 6.70
C ILE A 6 -13.20 -4.66 6.71
N PRO A 7 -14.08 -3.86 6.06
CA PRO A 7 -15.49 -4.19 6.03
C PRO A 7 -15.62 -5.58 5.43
N ILE A 8 -16.42 -6.46 6.05
CA ILE A 8 -16.71 -7.78 5.48
C ILE A 8 -17.33 -7.52 4.09
N ARG A 9 -16.65 -7.95 3.04
CA ARG A 9 -16.99 -7.60 1.65
C ARG A 9 -17.87 -8.69 1.06
N HIS A 10 -19.08 -8.34 0.66
CA HIS A 10 -19.89 -9.19 -0.23
C HIS A 10 -19.44 -9.02 -1.69
N SER A 11 -19.56 -10.10 -2.45
CA SER A 11 -19.17 -10.15 -3.86
C SER A 11 -19.77 -8.98 -4.67
N ARG A 12 -19.06 -8.51 -5.72
CA ARG A 12 -19.57 -7.45 -6.63
C ARG A 12 -20.99 -7.72 -7.12
N LYS A 13 -21.30 -9.00 -7.40
CA LYS A 13 -22.62 -9.43 -7.86
C LYS A 13 -23.68 -9.25 -6.76
N MET A 14 -23.37 -9.54 -5.50
CA MET A 14 -24.29 -9.38 -4.35
C MET A 14 -24.61 -7.90 -4.10
N ARG A 15 -23.60 -7.01 -4.17
CA ARG A 15 -23.80 -5.56 -4.06
C ARG A 15 -24.71 -5.02 -5.17
N SER A 16 -24.51 -5.49 -6.41
CA SER A 16 -25.38 -5.09 -7.52
C SER A 16 -26.84 -5.53 -7.32
N LEU A 17 -27.05 -6.72 -6.74
CA LEU A 17 -28.36 -7.27 -6.43
C LEU A 17 -29.04 -6.49 -5.29
N MET A 18 -28.31 -6.16 -4.23
CA MET A 18 -28.81 -5.32 -3.13
C MET A 18 -29.18 -3.90 -3.60
N LEU A 19 -28.38 -3.28 -4.47
CA LEU A 19 -28.69 -1.97 -5.05
C LEU A 19 -29.94 -2.04 -5.96
N ARG A 20 -30.08 -3.12 -6.74
CA ARG A 20 -31.28 -3.37 -7.56
C ARG A 20 -32.52 -3.64 -6.70
N ALA A 21 -32.37 -4.36 -5.59
CA ALA A 21 -33.45 -4.62 -4.64
C ALA A 21 -33.93 -3.34 -3.92
N ASN A 22 -33.02 -2.41 -3.64
CA ASN A 22 -33.36 -1.10 -3.08
C ASN A 22 -34.09 -0.21 -4.11
N LYS A 23 -33.71 -0.29 -5.40
CA LYS A 23 -34.38 0.44 -6.49
C LYS A 23 -35.71 -0.16 -6.96
N ALA A 24 -36.00 -1.42 -6.65
CA ALA A 24 -37.23 -2.10 -7.05
C ALA A 24 -38.43 -1.62 -6.23
N LYS A 25 -39.42 -1.00 -6.89
CA LYS A 25 -40.62 -0.46 -6.24
C LYS A 25 -41.75 -1.47 -6.09
N THR A 26 -41.80 -2.49 -6.94
CA THR A 26 -42.87 -3.52 -6.97
C THR A 26 -42.49 -4.80 -6.24
N ALA A 27 -43.45 -5.39 -5.53
CA ALA A 27 -43.27 -6.63 -4.76
C ALA A 27 -42.81 -7.82 -5.63
N GLY A 28 -43.31 -7.93 -6.86
CA GLY A 28 -42.89 -8.99 -7.80
C GLY A 28 -41.43 -8.86 -8.24
N GLN A 29 -40.93 -7.63 -8.43
CA GLN A 29 -39.52 -7.39 -8.75
C GLN A 29 -38.60 -7.74 -7.58
N LYS A 30 -39.04 -7.50 -6.34
CA LYS A 30 -38.30 -7.90 -5.13
C LYS A 30 -38.25 -9.43 -4.98
N LEU A 31 -39.35 -10.13 -5.28
CA LEU A 31 -39.40 -11.59 -5.22
C LEU A 31 -38.48 -12.24 -6.26
N ALA A 32 -38.47 -11.72 -7.50
CA ALA A 32 -37.56 -12.17 -8.55
C ALA A 32 -36.09 -11.96 -8.19
N LEU A 33 -35.76 -10.86 -7.49
CA LEU A 33 -34.41 -10.59 -7.01
C LEU A 33 -34.00 -11.53 -5.88
N LEU A 34 -34.91 -11.86 -4.96
CA LEU A 34 -34.66 -12.86 -3.91
C LEU A 34 -34.43 -14.26 -4.50
N ALA A 35 -35.17 -14.63 -5.55
CA ALA A 35 -34.98 -15.89 -6.27
C ALA A 35 -33.63 -15.98 -7.00
N SER A 36 -32.97 -14.84 -7.26
CA SER A 36 -31.66 -14.79 -7.91
C SER A 36 -30.46 -14.89 -6.96
N ILE A 37 -30.69 -14.97 -5.64
CA ILE A 37 -29.64 -15.17 -4.64
C ILE A 37 -29.13 -16.62 -4.74
N ARG A 38 -27.88 -16.78 -5.19
CA ARG A 38 -27.18 -18.08 -5.19
C ARG A 38 -26.26 -18.21 -3.97
N PRO A 39 -25.92 -19.44 -3.52
CA PRO A 39 -25.00 -19.66 -2.41
C PRO A 39 -23.63 -18.98 -2.58
N ASP A 40 -23.12 -18.91 -3.82
CA ASP A 40 -21.83 -18.27 -4.15
C ASP A 40 -21.77 -16.77 -3.83
N PHE A 41 -22.92 -16.09 -3.69
CA PHE A 41 -22.97 -14.67 -3.35
C PHE A 41 -22.68 -14.39 -1.88
N LEU A 42 -22.79 -15.40 -1.02
CA LEU A 42 -22.57 -15.31 0.42
C LEU A 42 -21.08 -15.45 0.78
N VAL A 43 -20.24 -15.89 -0.16
CA VAL A 43 -18.80 -16.02 0.05
C VAL A 43 -18.16 -14.63 0.16
N PRO A 44 -17.49 -14.31 1.28
CA PRO A 44 -16.80 -13.04 1.44
C PRO A 44 -15.61 -12.91 0.49
N GLU A 45 -15.45 -11.75 -0.15
CA GLU A 45 -14.22 -11.47 -0.92
C GLU A 45 -13.05 -11.27 0.07
N LEU A 46 -11.98 -12.05 -0.11
CA LEU A 46 -10.75 -11.90 0.67
C LEU A 46 -10.13 -10.53 0.42
N PRO A 47 -9.59 -9.86 1.46
CA PRO A 47 -8.90 -8.59 1.28
C PRO A 47 -7.63 -8.80 0.46
N ALA A 48 -7.60 -8.24 -0.75
CA ALA A 48 -6.40 -8.16 -1.57
C ALA A 48 -5.64 -6.84 -1.31
N VAL A 49 -4.33 -6.84 -1.54
CA VAL A 49 -3.44 -5.67 -1.50
C VAL A 49 -3.69 -4.71 -2.68
N ALA A 50 -4.54 -5.12 -3.63
CA ALA A 50 -5.00 -4.29 -4.72
C ALA A 50 -6.07 -3.29 -4.27
N GLU A 51 -6.04 -2.09 -4.86
CA GLU A 51 -7.02 -1.05 -4.62
C GLU A 51 -8.42 -1.53 -5.02
N PHE A 52 -9.42 -1.23 -4.19
CA PHE A 52 -10.75 -1.81 -4.32
C PHE A 52 -11.51 -1.27 -5.54
N SER A 53 -11.28 0.00 -5.88
CA SER A 53 -11.97 0.68 -6.98
C SER A 53 -11.37 0.31 -8.35
N SER A 54 -10.05 0.33 -8.47
CA SER A 54 -9.35 0.08 -9.74
C SER A 54 -8.96 -1.39 -9.94
N GLY A 55 -8.84 -2.19 -8.88
CA GLY A 55 -8.32 -3.55 -8.95
C GLY A 55 -6.81 -3.63 -9.21
N GLU A 56 -6.12 -2.49 -9.24
CA GLU A 56 -4.68 -2.39 -9.48
C GLU A 56 -3.91 -2.23 -8.15
N THR A 57 -2.66 -2.69 -8.10
CA THR A 57 -1.81 -2.37 -6.95
C THR A 57 -1.25 -0.95 -7.08
N MET A 58 -0.94 -0.31 -5.96
CA MET A 58 -0.40 1.05 -5.94
C MET A 58 0.81 1.22 -6.87
N GLY A 59 1.70 0.22 -6.92
CA GLY A 59 2.87 0.27 -7.80
C GLY A 59 2.55 0.16 -9.30
N HIS A 60 1.50 -0.56 -9.70
CA HIS A 60 1.06 -0.57 -11.10
C HIS A 60 0.50 0.79 -11.51
N SER A 61 -0.23 1.45 -10.61
CA SER A 61 -0.72 2.81 -10.86
C SER A 61 0.43 3.81 -10.97
N ALA A 62 1.48 3.67 -10.14
CA ALA A 62 2.68 4.51 -10.19
C ALA A 62 3.43 4.35 -11.52
N ASP A 63 3.60 3.12 -12.02
CA ASP A 63 4.21 2.87 -13.33
C ASP A 63 3.39 3.50 -14.47
N ARG A 64 2.06 3.38 -14.42
CA ARG A 64 1.18 4.00 -15.43
C ARG A 64 1.26 5.53 -15.39
N LEU A 65 1.31 6.10 -14.19
CA LEU A 65 1.48 7.54 -13.99
C LEU A 65 2.83 8.01 -14.55
N ALA A 66 3.92 7.29 -14.23
CA ALA A 66 5.25 7.58 -14.76
C ALA A 66 5.27 7.57 -16.29
N ALA A 67 4.64 6.57 -16.91
CA ALA A 67 4.50 6.51 -18.37
C ALA A 67 3.65 7.67 -18.93
N ALA A 68 2.56 8.05 -18.25
CA ALA A 68 1.66 9.12 -18.70
C ALA A 68 2.31 10.51 -18.66
N PHE A 69 3.19 10.77 -17.68
CA PHE A 69 3.91 12.04 -17.55
C PHE A 69 5.31 12.02 -18.16
N GLY A 70 5.74 10.90 -18.75
CA GLY A 70 7.07 10.77 -19.34
C GLY A 70 8.22 10.75 -18.34
N ALA A 71 7.95 10.40 -17.07
CA ALA A 71 8.98 10.32 -16.03
C ALA A 71 9.92 9.15 -16.32
N ILE A 72 11.15 9.46 -16.72
CA ILE A 72 12.11 8.44 -17.11
C ILE A 72 12.69 7.71 -15.90
N ARG A 73 13.17 6.48 -16.13
CA ARG A 73 13.74 5.64 -15.08
C ARG A 73 14.89 6.31 -14.33
N MET A 74 15.75 7.02 -15.06
CA MET A 74 16.92 7.71 -14.50
C MET A 74 16.52 8.78 -13.48
N GLU A 75 15.53 9.62 -13.79
CA GLU A 75 15.02 10.66 -12.89
C GLU A 75 14.43 10.07 -11.61
N GLN A 76 13.70 8.96 -11.71
CA GLN A 76 13.13 8.26 -10.55
C GLN A 76 14.23 7.71 -9.64
N ASP A 77 15.27 7.10 -10.22
CA ASP A 77 16.38 6.55 -9.46
C ASP A 77 17.24 7.67 -8.83
N GLU A 78 17.50 8.77 -9.53
CA GLU A 78 18.18 9.95 -8.99
C GLU A 78 17.42 10.57 -7.82
N PHE A 79 16.10 10.71 -7.94
CA PHE A 79 15.26 11.22 -6.87
C PHE A 79 15.32 10.32 -5.62
N ALA A 80 15.30 9.00 -5.81
CA ALA A 80 15.40 8.05 -4.71
C ALA A 80 16.77 8.11 -4.01
N VAL A 81 17.88 8.19 -4.76
CA VAL A 81 19.23 8.38 -4.19
C VAL A 81 19.31 9.69 -3.41
N ARG A 82 18.79 10.77 -3.97
CA ARG A 82 18.75 12.08 -3.31
C ARG A 82 17.97 12.01 -2.00
N SER A 83 16.78 11.39 -2.01
CA SER A 83 15.94 11.24 -0.83
C SER A 83 16.67 10.48 0.29
N HIS A 84 17.26 9.32 -0.01
CA HIS A 84 18.02 8.55 0.98
C HIS A 84 19.27 9.27 1.47
N THR A 85 19.96 10.02 0.60
CA THR A 85 21.14 10.81 0.98
C THR A 85 20.77 11.94 1.94
N LEU A 86 19.71 12.68 1.63
CA LEU A 86 19.20 13.75 2.49
C LEU A 86 18.69 13.20 3.82
N ALA A 87 17.97 12.07 3.82
CA ALA A 87 17.51 11.41 5.04
C ALA A 87 18.69 10.99 5.93
N LYS A 88 19.76 10.44 5.34
CA LYS A 88 20.99 10.11 6.07
C LYS A 88 21.65 11.35 6.66
N GLN A 89 21.80 12.42 5.89
CA GLN A 89 22.37 13.67 6.38
C GLN A 89 21.53 14.29 7.50
N ALA A 90 20.20 14.24 7.41
CA ALA A 90 19.31 14.74 8.46
C ALA A 90 19.45 13.92 9.75
N GLN A 91 19.59 12.59 9.62
CA GLN A 91 19.84 11.69 10.74
C GLN A 91 21.20 11.98 11.40
N ASP A 92 22.26 12.11 10.61
CA ASP A 92 23.62 12.37 11.11
C ASP A 92 23.74 13.76 11.77
N LYS A 93 22.99 14.75 11.28
CA LYS A 93 22.93 16.12 11.83
C LYS A 93 21.96 16.27 13.02
N GLY A 94 21.20 15.23 13.35
CA GLY A 94 20.22 15.28 14.45
C GLY A 94 19.01 16.18 14.18
N TYR A 95 18.65 16.42 12.92
CA TYR A 95 17.46 17.21 12.57
C TYR A 95 16.15 16.47 12.79
N LEU A 96 16.20 15.14 12.94
CA LEU A 96 15.02 14.30 13.17
C LEU A 96 14.64 14.28 14.66
N THR A 97 14.15 15.42 15.16
CA THR A 97 13.79 15.63 16.58
C THR A 97 12.47 14.98 16.99
N ASP A 98 11.71 14.48 16.02
CA ASP A 98 10.43 13.80 16.19
C ASP A 98 10.58 12.29 16.51
N LEU A 99 11.78 11.73 16.42
CA LEU A 99 12.05 10.35 16.82
C LEU A 99 12.27 10.23 18.33
N ILE A 100 11.33 9.53 18.97
CA ILE A 100 11.46 9.10 20.36
C ILE A 100 12.04 7.68 20.36
N PRO A 101 13.15 7.42 21.08
CA PRO A 101 13.69 6.08 21.23
C PRO A 101 12.66 5.11 21.81
N VAL A 102 12.47 3.96 21.17
CA VAL A 102 11.54 2.93 21.65
C VAL A 102 12.30 1.67 22.05
N GLN A 103 12.10 1.26 23.30
CA GLN A 103 12.56 -0.03 23.78
C GLN A 103 11.53 -1.11 23.42
N VAL A 104 11.91 -2.03 22.55
CA VAL A 104 11.04 -3.14 22.14
C VAL A 104 11.26 -4.31 23.11
N PRO A 105 10.18 -4.96 23.61
CA PRO A 105 10.31 -6.18 24.41
C PRO A 105 11.11 -7.25 23.64
N GLY A 106 12.18 -7.76 24.24
CA GLY A 106 13.07 -8.75 23.63
C GLY A 106 14.26 -8.19 22.84
N SER A 107 14.36 -6.86 22.67
CA SER A 107 15.58 -6.23 22.13
C SER A 107 16.50 -5.80 23.27
N THR A 108 17.82 -6.02 23.14
CA THR A 108 18.81 -5.55 24.12
C THR A 108 19.08 -4.05 24.00
N LYS A 109 18.74 -3.43 22.85
CA LYS A 109 18.99 -2.01 22.59
C LYS A 109 17.70 -1.30 22.14
N PRO A 110 17.49 -0.05 22.56
CA PRO A 110 16.37 0.75 22.06
C PRO A 110 16.58 1.09 20.58
N ILE A 111 15.49 1.16 19.84
CA ILE A 111 15.49 1.62 18.46
C ILE A 111 15.44 3.15 18.50
N THR A 112 16.54 3.78 18.06
CA THR A 112 16.71 5.24 18.08
C THR A 112 16.60 5.87 16.70
N HIS A 113 16.68 5.07 15.64
CA HIS A 113 16.85 5.54 14.26
C HIS A 113 15.94 4.79 13.28
N ASP A 114 15.62 5.42 12.15
CA ASP A 114 14.83 4.80 11.10
C ASP A 114 15.64 3.76 10.31
N ASN A 115 15.07 2.57 10.12
CA ASN A 115 15.68 1.48 9.34
C ASN A 115 15.64 1.70 7.82
N GLY A 116 14.88 2.70 7.37
CA GLY A 116 14.60 2.95 5.96
C GLY A 116 15.70 3.64 5.19
N VAL A 117 16.66 4.26 5.88
CA VAL A 117 17.68 5.08 5.25
C VAL A 117 18.78 4.18 4.67
N ARG A 118 18.75 3.98 3.34
CA ARG A 118 19.72 3.15 2.63
C ARG A 118 20.24 3.87 1.40
N VAL A 119 21.38 4.53 1.53
CA VAL A 119 22.06 5.16 0.40
C VAL A 119 22.70 4.05 -0.45
N SER A 120 22.25 3.92 -1.71
CA SER A 120 22.80 2.98 -2.68
C SER A 120 23.36 3.76 -3.88
N PRO A 121 24.43 3.26 -4.53
CA PRO A 121 24.94 3.88 -5.75
C PRO A 121 23.94 3.69 -6.89
N ILE A 122 23.86 4.69 -7.78
CA ILE A 122 22.90 4.70 -8.90
C ILE A 122 23.10 3.52 -9.86
N GLU A 123 24.36 3.10 -10.06
CA GLU A 123 24.71 1.94 -10.88
C GLU A 123 24.03 0.66 -10.38
N ARG A 124 24.00 0.46 -9.05
CA ARG A 124 23.33 -0.71 -8.46
C ARG A 124 21.82 -0.62 -8.64
N MET A 125 21.24 0.59 -8.58
CA MET A 125 19.81 0.79 -8.80
C MET A 125 19.40 0.49 -10.25
N ALA A 126 20.23 0.90 -11.22
CA ALA A 126 19.98 0.65 -12.64
C ALA A 126 19.92 -0.84 -12.99
N THR A 127 20.66 -1.69 -12.28
CA THR A 127 20.63 -3.16 -12.49
C THR A 127 19.35 -3.84 -11.98
N LEU A 128 18.52 -3.14 -11.20
CA LEU A 128 17.31 -3.73 -10.63
C LEU A 128 16.19 -3.85 -11.67
N LYS A 129 15.58 -5.04 -11.67
CA LYS A 129 14.41 -5.34 -12.50
C LYS A 129 13.18 -4.56 -12.01
N PRO A 130 12.27 -4.17 -12.91
CA PRO A 130 10.99 -3.57 -12.55
C PRO A 130 10.20 -4.44 -11.57
N ALA A 131 9.60 -3.80 -10.55
CA ALA A 131 8.91 -4.51 -9.48
C ALA A 131 7.45 -4.84 -9.84
N PHE A 132 6.78 -3.92 -10.55
CA PHE A 132 5.35 -4.01 -10.85
C PHE A 132 5.10 -4.39 -12.32
N ILE A 133 5.36 -3.50 -13.27
CA ILE A 133 5.19 -3.80 -14.70
C ILE A 133 6.48 -4.39 -15.28
N LYS A 134 6.45 -5.65 -15.70
CA LYS A 134 7.59 -6.34 -16.33
C LYS A 134 7.32 -6.59 -17.82
N PRO A 135 8.31 -6.41 -18.73
CA PRO A 135 9.69 -5.98 -18.50
C PRO A 135 9.93 -4.46 -18.65
N HIS A 136 8.94 -3.68 -19.10
CA HIS A 136 9.13 -2.27 -19.49
C HIS A 136 8.77 -1.24 -18.40
N GLY A 137 8.50 -1.67 -17.17
CA GLY A 137 8.21 -0.76 -16.07
C GLY A 137 9.43 0.07 -15.67
N THR A 138 9.15 1.23 -15.08
CA THR A 138 10.16 2.17 -14.58
C THR A 138 10.27 2.12 -13.06
N VAL A 139 9.23 1.66 -12.39
CA VAL A 139 9.18 1.55 -10.93
C VAL A 139 9.86 0.27 -10.45
N THR A 140 10.80 0.42 -9.52
CA THR A 140 11.59 -0.65 -8.90
C THR A 140 11.49 -0.62 -7.39
N ALA A 141 11.97 -1.69 -6.75
CA ALA A 141 12.07 -1.77 -5.30
C ALA A 141 12.96 -0.67 -4.69
N ALA A 142 13.90 -0.10 -5.44
CA ALA A 142 14.80 0.93 -4.93
C ALA A 142 14.24 2.35 -5.06
N ASN A 143 13.37 2.60 -6.04
CA ASN A 143 12.71 3.91 -6.21
C ASN A 143 11.29 3.97 -5.63
N SER A 144 10.83 2.88 -5.00
CA SER A 144 9.53 2.79 -4.34
C SER A 144 9.65 2.86 -2.82
N SER A 145 8.58 3.31 -2.16
CA SER A 145 8.44 3.13 -0.72
C SER A 145 8.25 1.66 -0.36
N PHE A 146 8.82 1.25 0.76
CA PHE A 146 8.71 -0.11 1.29
C PHE A 146 7.69 -0.17 2.42
N LEU A 147 7.27 -1.40 2.77
CA LEU A 147 6.35 -1.60 3.89
C LEU A 147 7.05 -1.25 5.20
N VAL A 148 6.51 -0.24 5.88
CA VAL A 148 7.03 0.26 7.16
C VAL A 148 6.12 -0.18 8.31
N SER A 149 6.74 -0.63 9.40
CA SER A 149 6.05 -0.78 10.68
C SER A 149 6.29 0.45 11.52
N LYS A 150 5.21 1.03 12.08
CA LYS A 150 5.30 2.07 13.11
C LYS A 150 4.73 1.50 14.40
N ILE A 151 5.47 1.66 15.50
CA ILE A 151 4.97 1.31 16.82
C ILE A 151 3.91 2.36 17.19
N LYS A 152 2.65 1.94 17.23
CA LYS A 152 1.52 2.80 17.63
C LYS A 152 1.09 2.41 19.05
N ASN A 153 1.10 3.38 19.96
CA ASN A 153 0.98 3.30 21.44
C ASN A 153 2.30 3.03 22.16
N ILE A 154 3.02 4.10 22.49
CA ILE A 154 4.11 4.10 23.49
C ILE A 154 3.53 3.91 24.91
N ASP A 155 2.35 4.46 25.18
CA ASP A 155 1.69 4.45 26.51
C ASP A 155 1.26 3.06 27.01
N ARG A 156 1.44 2.01 26.19
CA ARG A 156 1.13 0.63 26.58
C ARG A 156 2.37 -0.18 26.95
N PHE A 157 3.54 0.45 26.88
CA PHE A 157 4.86 -0.15 27.15
C PHE A 157 5.67 0.60 28.22
N LEU A 158 5.18 1.76 28.68
CA LEU A 158 5.57 2.38 29.95
C LEU A 158 4.63 1.88 31.06
#